data_AF-A0A662JGU7-F1
#
_entry.id   AF-A0A662JGU7-F1
#
_cell.length_a   1.000
_cell.length_b   1.000
_cell.length_c   1.000
_cell.angle_alpha   90.00
_cell.angle_beta   90.00
_cell.angle_gamma   90.00
#
_symmetry.space_group_name_H-M   'P 1'
#
loop_
_entity.id
_entity.type
_entity.pdbx_description
1 polymer ?
#
loop_
_entity_poly.entity_id
_entity_poly.type
_entity_poly.pdbx_seq_one_letter_code
_entity_poly.pdbx_strand_id
1 'polypeptide(L)'
;MMVDKVEPSEVAGVFVVYFKGLEGSPLVEMKLELPRQLLMFKKGDKVTLELAESPISWGEKSDLHLRARIFGLKPIEGVSILYASAGGLQLRLSFKESSQRFQSLSKVYIAFKIMKETG
;
A
#
# COMPACT_ATOMS: atom_id res chain seq x y z
N MET A 1 -1.38 8.27 -5.11
CA MET A 1 -2.62 7.46 -5.04
C MET A 1 -3.67 8.22 -4.25
N MET A 2 -4.92 7.77 -4.24
CA MET A 2 -5.99 8.36 -3.44
C MET A 2 -6.72 7.27 -2.63
N VAL A 3 -7.15 7.59 -1.41
CA VAL A 3 -7.98 6.71 -0.59
C VAL A 3 -9.40 6.67 -1.14
N ASP A 4 -9.81 5.51 -1.63
CA ASP A 4 -11.14 5.27 -2.20
C ASP A 4 -12.18 4.99 -1.11
N LYS A 5 -11.82 4.16 -0.12
CA LYS A 5 -12.67 3.81 1.01
C LYS A 5 -11.86 3.28 2.20
N VAL A 6 -12.46 3.38 3.38
CA VAL A 6 -11.93 2.86 4.65
C VAL A 6 -13.04 2.10 5.34
N GLU A 7 -12.80 0.84 5.67
CA GLU A 7 -13.80 -0.08 6.24
C GLU A 7 -13.22 -0.76 7.50
N PRO A 8 -14.04 -1.13 8.49
CA PRO A 8 -13.57 -1.99 9.58
C PRO A 8 -13.16 -3.36 9.03
N SER A 9 -12.11 -3.97 9.58
CA SER A 9 -11.79 -5.38 9.32
C SER A 9 -12.51 -6.29 10.32
N GLU A 10 -12.36 -7.60 10.15
CA GLU A 10 -12.87 -8.59 11.11
C GLU A 10 -12.18 -8.49 12.49
N VAL A 11 -10.98 -7.90 12.54
CA VAL A 11 -10.22 -7.69 13.77
C VAL A 11 -10.59 -6.34 14.38
N ALA A 12 -11.10 -6.35 15.61
CA ALA A 12 -11.51 -5.14 16.31
C ALA A 12 -10.36 -4.11 16.39
N GLY A 13 -10.65 -2.86 15.98
CA GLY A 13 -9.68 -1.77 15.97
C GLY A 13 -8.75 -1.72 14.75
N VAL A 14 -8.83 -2.70 13.84
CA VAL A 14 -8.13 -2.72 12.55
C VAL A 14 -9.09 -2.30 11.44
N PHE A 15 -8.57 -1.49 10.52
CA PHE A 15 -9.29 -1.01 9.37
C PHE A 15 -8.60 -1.47 8.10
N VAL A 16 -9.42 -1.69 7.08
CA VAL A 16 -8.98 -1.93 5.71
C VAL A 16 -9.06 -0.61 4.95
N VAL A 17 -7.91 -0.15 4.47
CA VAL A 17 -7.80 1.06 3.64
C VAL A 17 -7.61 0.63 2.20
N TYR A 18 -8.47 1.14 1.32
CA TYR A 18 -8.41 0.88 -0.12
C TYR A 18 -7.92 2.14 -0.82
N PHE A 19 -6.86 2.00 -1.60
CA PHE A 19 -6.27 3.05 -2.40
C PHE A 19 -6.45 2.74 -3.87
N LYS A 20 -6.81 3.76 -4.65
CA LYS A 20 -6.80 3.72 -6.11
C LYS A 20 -5.61 4.47 -6.67
N GLY A 21 -5.00 3.88 -7.68
CA GLY A 21 -4.00 4.52 -8.53
C GLY A 21 -4.61 5.76 -9.18
N LEU A 22 -3.78 6.79 -9.35
CA LEU A 22 -4.13 7.93 -10.20
C LEU A 22 -3.78 7.60 -11.65
N GLU A 23 -4.31 8.37 -12.59
CA GLU A 23 -4.00 8.21 -14.02
C GLU A 23 -2.48 8.15 -14.26
N GLY A 24 -2.05 7.26 -15.15
CA GLY A 24 -0.63 7.01 -15.43
C GLY A 24 0.12 6.16 -14.39
N SER A 25 -0.46 5.87 -13.22
CA SER A 25 0.21 5.05 -12.20
C SER A 25 0.34 3.57 -12.64
N PRO A 26 1.51 2.94 -12.44
CA PRO A 26 1.66 1.49 -12.65
C PRO A 26 0.97 0.66 -11.55
N LEU A 27 0.77 1.23 -10.36
CA LEU A 27 0.03 0.63 -9.26
C LEU A 27 -1.44 1.05 -9.36
N VAL A 28 -2.29 0.09 -9.72
CA VAL A 28 -3.71 0.29 -10.01
C VAL A 28 -4.53 0.36 -8.71
N GLU A 29 -4.25 -0.55 -7.78
CA GLU A 29 -4.98 -0.64 -6.52
C GLU A 29 -4.04 -1.10 -5.41
N MET A 30 -4.29 -0.62 -4.20
CA MET A 30 -3.66 -1.13 -2.99
C MET A 30 -4.71 -1.31 -1.89
N LYS A 31 -4.65 -2.44 -1.18
CA LYS A 31 -5.42 -2.72 0.03
C LYS A 31 -4.43 -2.93 1.18
N LEU A 32 -4.65 -2.22 2.30
CA LEU A 32 -3.81 -2.29 3.50
C LEU A 32 -4.68 -2.49 4.73
N GLU A 33 -4.35 -3.48 5.54
CA GLU A 33 -4.88 -3.60 6.91
C GLU A 33 -4.00 -2.81 7.88
N LEU A 34 -4.64 -1.93 8.66
CA LEU A 34 -3.93 -1.04 9.57
C LEU A 34 -4.73 -0.81 10.86
N PRO A 35 -4.12 -0.96 12.04
CA PRO A 35 -4.70 -0.51 13.30
C PRO A 35 -4.98 1.00 13.25
N ARG A 36 -6.17 1.42 13.69
CA ARG A 36 -6.59 2.84 13.67
C ARG A 36 -5.63 3.77 14.42
N GLN A 37 -4.89 3.22 15.38
CA GLN A 37 -3.94 3.95 16.24
C GLN A 37 -2.64 4.33 15.51
N LEU A 38 -2.26 3.63 14.43
CA LEU A 38 -0.99 3.90 13.73
C LEU A 38 -1.11 5.11 12.80
N LEU A 39 -2.13 5.13 11.94
CA LEU A 39 -2.42 6.24 11.04
C LEU A 39 -3.89 6.19 10.64
N MET A 40 -4.56 7.35 10.65
CA MET A 40 -5.96 7.45 10.27
C MET A 40 -6.08 8.08 8.89
N PHE A 41 -6.44 7.26 7.91
CA PHE A 41 -6.81 7.71 6.56
C PHE A 41 -8.28 8.08 6.49
N LYS A 42 -8.61 9.05 5.64
CA LYS A 42 -9.97 9.44 5.28
C LYS A 42 -10.18 9.22 3.78
N LYS A 43 -11.42 8.93 3.40
CA LYS A 43 -11.81 8.88 1.98
C LYS A 43 -11.48 10.22 1.31
N GLY A 44 -10.83 10.15 0.15
CA GLY A 44 -10.38 11.32 -0.61
C GLY A 44 -8.97 11.78 -0.30
N ASP A 45 -8.33 11.28 0.76
CA ASP A 45 -6.93 11.63 1.06
C ASP A 45 -6.04 11.24 -0.13
N LYS A 46 -5.26 12.21 -0.61
CA LYS A 46 -4.20 11.98 -1.59
C LYS A 46 -2.93 11.59 -0.86
N VAL A 47 -2.27 10.56 -1.34
CA VAL A 47 -1.03 10.05 -0.74
C VAL A 47 0.08 9.95 -1.78
N THR A 48 1.26 10.42 -1.40
CA THR A 48 2.51 10.02 -2.03
C THR A 48 2.86 8.64 -1.49
N LEU A 49 3.09 7.70 -2.39
CA LEU A 49 3.46 6.33 -2.07
C LEU A 49 4.75 5.97 -2.81
N GLU A 50 5.69 5.37 -2.11
CA GLU A 50 6.84 4.71 -2.72
C GLU A 50 6.94 3.27 -2.22
N LEU A 51 7.38 2.40 -3.14
CA LEU A 51 7.62 0.98 -2.91
C LEU A 51 9.04 0.66 -3.37
N ALA A 52 9.85 -0.02 -2.57
CA ALA A 52 11.22 -0.37 -2.96
C ALA A 52 11.64 -1.74 -2.40
N GLU A 53 12.61 -2.39 -3.04
CA GLU A 53 13.22 -3.64 -2.52
C GLU A 53 14.28 -3.36 -1.43
N SER A 54 14.73 -2.10 -1.36
CA SER A 54 15.65 -1.56 -0.36
C SER A 54 14.96 -0.48 0.49
N PRO A 55 15.51 -0.12 1.66
CA PRO A 55 14.97 0.96 2.49
C PRO A 55 14.77 2.27 1.71
N ILE A 56 13.60 2.90 1.90
CA ILE A 56 13.24 4.16 1.24
C ILE A 56 13.91 5.32 1.97
N SER A 57 14.64 6.17 1.25
CA SER A 57 15.47 7.25 1.82
C SER A 57 14.68 8.27 2.65
N TRP A 58 13.42 8.53 2.28
CA TRP A 58 12.53 9.43 3.02
C TRP A 58 11.55 8.70 3.93
N GLY A 59 11.66 7.39 4.09
CA GLY A 59 10.73 6.56 4.88
C GLY A 59 10.55 7.05 6.31
N GLU A 60 11.62 7.51 6.97
CA GLU A 60 11.53 8.04 8.35
C GLU A 60 10.77 9.36 8.47
N LYS A 61 10.62 10.10 7.36
CA LYS A 61 9.87 11.37 7.29
C LYS A 61 8.46 11.17 6.72
N SER A 62 8.06 9.92 6.52
CA SER A 62 6.74 9.53 6.03
C SER A 62 5.75 9.45 7.20
N ASP A 63 4.45 9.55 6.91
CA ASP A 63 3.40 9.37 7.91
C ASP A 63 3.22 7.89 8.29
N LEU A 64 3.62 6.97 7.40
CA LEU A 64 3.64 5.54 7.65
C LEU A 64 4.76 4.87 6.84
N HIS A 65 5.65 4.17 7.52
CA HIS A 65 6.72 3.38 6.92
C HIS A 65 6.59 1.92 7.34
N LEU A 66 6.44 1.02 6.36
CA LEU A 66 6.30 -0.41 6.57
C LEU A 66 7.43 -1.16 5.87
N ARG A 67 7.88 -2.22 6.53
CA ARG A 67 8.69 -3.28 5.92
C ARG A 67 7.86 -4.55 5.88
N ALA A 68 7.53 -5.00 4.68
CA ALA A 68 6.74 -6.20 4.45
C ALA A 68 7.57 -7.29 3.75
N ARG A 69 7.14 -8.55 3.90
CA ARG A 69 7.65 -9.69 3.14
C ARG A 69 6.60 -10.14 2.13
N ILE A 70 7.00 -10.27 0.87
CA ILE A 70 6.13 -10.80 -0.19
C ILE A 70 6.03 -12.31 -0.01
N PHE A 71 4.81 -12.83 -0.01
CA PHE A 71 4.56 -14.26 0.12
C PHE A 71 3.76 -14.86 -1.04
N GLY A 72 3.17 -14.02 -1.90
CA GLY A 72 2.44 -14.49 -3.07
C GLY A 72 2.46 -13.47 -4.20
N LEU A 73 2.60 -13.98 -5.43
CA LEU A 73 2.47 -13.23 -6.67
C LEU A 73 1.52 -14.01 -7.57
N LYS A 74 0.50 -13.35 -8.12
CA LYS A 74 -0.50 -13.97 -8.99
C LYS A 74 -0.83 -13.04 -10.17
N PRO A 75 -0.62 -13.47 -11.43
CA PRO A 75 -1.18 -12.76 -12.58
C PRO A 75 -2.68 -13.04 -12.67
N ILE A 76 -3.47 -11.99 -12.92
CA ILE A 76 -4.93 -12.06 -13.15
C ILE A 76 -5.28 -11.05 -14.24
N GLU A 77 -5.79 -11.50 -15.38
CA GLU A 77 -6.47 -10.64 -16.39
C GLU A 77 -5.74 -9.30 -16.71
N GLY A 78 -4.44 -9.34 -17.01
CA GLY A 78 -3.68 -8.13 -17.37
C GLY A 78 -3.17 -7.29 -16.19
N VAL A 79 -3.42 -7.73 -14.96
CA VAL A 79 -2.80 -7.19 -13.74
C VAL A 79 -1.98 -8.26 -13.02
N SER A 80 -0.95 -7.83 -12.32
CA SER A 80 -0.23 -8.67 -11.38
C SER A 80 -0.52 -8.27 -9.94
N ILE A 81 -0.93 -9.25 -9.15
CA ILE A 81 -1.27 -9.05 -7.74
C ILE A 81 -0.16 -9.58 -6.86
N LEU A 82 0.37 -8.70 -6.03
CA LEU A 82 1.36 -8.98 -5.01
C LEU A 82 0.69 -9.00 -3.63
N TYR A 83 0.94 -10.07 -2.89
CA TYR A 83 0.52 -10.25 -1.51
C TYR A 83 1.74 -10.18 -0.59
N ALA A 84 1.69 -9.29 0.39
CA ALA A 84 2.76 -9.08 1.35
C ALA A 84 2.23 -8.94 2.78
N SER A 85 3.07 -9.23 3.76
CA SER A 85 2.74 -9.06 5.17
C SER A 85 3.81 -8.28 5.93
N ALA A 86 3.38 -7.33 6.76
CA ALA A 86 4.22 -6.55 7.67
C ALA A 86 3.79 -6.82 9.12
N GLY A 87 4.44 -7.79 9.77
CA GLY A 87 4.16 -8.11 11.18
C GLY A 87 2.71 -8.52 11.46
N GLY A 88 2.09 -9.26 10.54
CA GLY A 88 0.69 -9.69 10.62
C GLY A 88 -0.28 -8.80 9.83
N LEU A 89 0.09 -7.56 9.52
CA LEU A 89 -0.69 -6.67 8.66
C LEU A 89 -0.64 -7.15 7.22
N GLN A 90 -1.81 -7.33 6.60
CA GLN A 90 -1.92 -7.81 5.22
C GLN A 90 -1.91 -6.65 4.23
N LEU A 91 -1.18 -6.84 3.13
CA LEU A 91 -1.11 -5.93 2.01
C LEU A 91 -1.40 -6.67 0.71
N ARG A 92 -2.22 -6.06 -0.14
CA ARG A 92 -2.44 -6.49 -1.52
C ARG A 92 -2.19 -5.32 -2.45
N LEU A 93 -1.25 -5.49 -3.37
CA LEU A 93 -0.86 -4.49 -4.38
C LEU A 93 -1.21 -5.04 -5.76
N SER A 94 -1.92 -4.28 -6.57
CA SER A 94 -2.29 -4.67 -7.93
C SER A 94 -1.60 -3.76 -8.94
N PHE A 95 -0.69 -4.31 -9.73
CA PHE A 95 0.07 -3.59 -10.75
C PHE A 95 -0.45 -3.90 -12.15
N LYS A 96 -0.25 -2.99 -13.10
CA LYS A 96 -0.32 -3.35 -14.52
C LYS A 96 0.75 -4.41 -14.82
N GLU A 97 0.40 -5.47 -15.55
CA GLU A 97 1.23 -6.67 -15.71
C GLU A 97 2.68 -6.38 -16.15
N SER A 98 2.87 -5.44 -17.07
CA SER A 98 4.20 -5.02 -17.57
C SER A 98 5.08 -4.30 -16.56
N SER A 99 4.54 -3.91 -15.40
CA SER A 99 5.22 -3.02 -14.44
C SER A 99 5.61 -3.73 -13.13
N GLN A 100 5.39 -5.03 -13.03
CA GLN A 100 5.74 -5.78 -11.83
C GLN A 100 7.26 -6.01 -11.76
N ARG A 101 7.89 -5.40 -10.76
CA ARG A 101 9.34 -5.48 -10.52
C ARG A 101 9.76 -6.36 -9.34
N PHE A 102 8.80 -6.89 -8.58
CA PHE A 102 9.05 -7.57 -7.31
C PHE A 102 8.98 -9.10 -7.45
N GLN A 103 9.86 -9.80 -6.73
CA GLN A 103 9.92 -11.26 -6.67
C GLN A 103 9.26 -11.85 -5.40
N SER A 104 8.80 -13.10 -5.47
CA SER A 104 8.26 -13.82 -4.30
C SER A 104 9.33 -13.96 -3.22
N LEU A 105 8.92 -13.97 -1.95
CA LEU A 105 9.78 -14.10 -0.77
C LEU A 105 10.75 -12.93 -0.52
N SER A 106 10.82 -11.94 -1.41
CA SER A 106 11.61 -10.73 -1.22
C SER A 106 10.96 -9.76 -0.23
N LYS A 107 11.73 -8.77 0.20
CA LYS A 107 11.24 -7.69 1.06
C LYS A 107 10.71 -6.56 0.19
N VAL A 108 9.67 -5.89 0.67
CA VAL A 108 9.20 -4.63 0.12
C VAL A 108 9.11 -3.60 1.23
N TYR A 109 9.73 -2.45 1.00
CA TYR A 109 9.66 -1.27 1.82
C TYR A 109 8.60 -0.35 1.23
N ILE A 110 7.77 0.24 2.09
CA ILE A 110 6.57 0.98 1.70
C ILE A 110 6.52 2.24 2.55
N ALA A 111 6.51 3.41 1.92
CA ALA A 111 6.42 4.69 2.62
C ALA A 111 5.22 5.48 2.11
N PHE A 112 4.41 6.00 3.02
CA PHE A 112 3.24 6.84 2.74
C PHE A 112 3.42 8.23 3.29
N LYS A 113 3.06 9.24 2.49
CA LYS A 113 2.91 10.60 2.98
C LYS A 113 1.56 11.16 2.52
N ILE A 114 0.73 11.55 3.47
CA ILE A 114 -0.55 12.22 3.22
C ILE A 114 -0.23 13.62 2.70
N MET A 115 -0.76 13.94 1.53
CA MET A 115 -0.64 15.27 0.96
C MET A 115 -1.62 16.18 1.69
N LYS A 116 -1.11 17.10 2.50
CA LYS A 116 -1.92 18.17 3.08
C LYS A 116 -2.19 19.19 1.98
N GLU A 117 -3.45 19.36 1.60
CA GLU A 117 -3.83 20.54 0.82
C GLU A 117 -3.60 21.76 1.72
N THR A 118 -2.65 22.63 1.34
CA THR A 118 -2.56 23.98 1.89
C THR A 118 -3.83 24.70 1.48
N GLY A 119 -4.77 24.82 2.42
CA GLY A 119 -5.84 25.80 2.36
C GLY A 119 -5.31 27.19 2.67
#